data_AF-E1ZP68-F1
#
_entry.id   AF-E1ZP68-F1
#
_cell.length_a   1.000
_cell.length_b   1.000
_cell.length_c   1.000
_cell.angle_alpha   90.00
_cell.angle_beta   90.00
_cell.angle_gamma   90.00
#
_symmetry.space_group_name_H-M   'P 1'
#
loop_
_entity.id
_entity.type
_entity.pdbx_description
1 polymer ?
#
loop_
_entity_poly.entity_id
_entity_poly.type
_entity_poly.pdbx_seq_one_letter_code
_entity_poly.pdbx_strand_id
1 'polypeptide(L)'
;MALLFCPTCGNMLELEEGGRQSEFFMSQKTKKIEPVLGGEAEWRSAPRTEHTRCSECGHNVAFYQQVQNRSADEPATTYFRCTRCAKVWQEA
;
A
#
# COMPACT_ATOMS: atom_id res chain seq x y z
N MET A 1 -10.62 3.46 -40.00
CA MET A 1 -10.04 3.50 -38.64
C MET A 1 -10.47 4.81 -37.96
N ALA A 2 -11.51 4.78 -37.14
CA ALA A 2 -12.03 5.98 -36.45
C ALA A 2 -11.78 5.86 -34.95
N LEU A 3 -11.27 6.94 -34.34
CA LEU A 3 -11.04 7.02 -32.89
C LEU A 3 -12.11 7.91 -32.25
N LEU A 4 -12.82 7.41 -31.24
CA LEU A 4 -13.82 8.17 -30.48
C LEU A 4 -13.29 8.50 -29.08
N PHE A 5 -13.26 9.78 -28.73
CA PHE A 5 -12.89 10.24 -27.39
C PHE A 5 -14.12 10.36 -26.47
N CYS A 6 -14.06 9.77 -25.28
CA CYS A 6 -15.11 9.92 -24.27
C CYS A 6 -14.72 10.98 -23.22
N PRO A 7 -15.44 12.11 -23.10
CA PRO A 7 -15.11 13.17 -22.14
C PRO A 7 -15.39 12.78 -20.67
N THR A 8 -16.15 11.72 -20.41
CA THR A 8 -16.51 11.29 -19.06
C THR A 8 -15.42 10.44 -18.39
N CYS A 9 -14.73 9.59 -19.16
CA CYS A 9 -13.67 8.71 -18.63
C CYS A 9 -12.28 8.98 -19.22
N GLY A 10 -12.16 9.86 -20.21
CA GLY A 10 -10.89 10.25 -20.84
C GLY A 10 -10.31 9.20 -21.79
N ASN A 11 -11.03 8.13 -22.09
CA ASN A 11 -10.54 7.05 -22.96
C ASN A 11 -10.76 7.34 -24.45
N MET A 12 -9.89 6.75 -25.28
CA MET A 12 -9.95 6.78 -26.73
C MET A 12 -10.32 5.37 -27.24
N LEU A 13 -11.35 5.29 -28.08
CA LEU A 13 -11.94 4.03 -28.54
C LEU A 13 -11.66 3.84 -30.03
N GLU A 14 -11.17 2.67 -30.43
CA GLU A 14 -11.02 2.32 -31.85
C GLU A 14 -12.31 1.69 -32.37
N LEU A 15 -12.89 2.26 -33.42
CA LEU A 15 -14.08 1.74 -34.09
C LEU A 15 -13.70 0.98 -35.36
N GLU A 16 -14.08 -0.29 -35.41
CA GLU A 16 -14.07 -1.10 -36.63
C GLU A 16 -15.39 -0.92 -37.40
N GLU A 17 -15.30 -0.66 -38.71
CA GLU A 17 -16.46 -0.40 -39.58
C GLU A 17 -17.27 -1.69 -39.80
N GLY A 18 -18.36 -1.87 -39.03
CA GLY A 18 -19.33 -2.97 -39.21
C GLY A 18 -19.74 -3.72 -37.94
N GLY A 19 -19.08 -3.47 -36.81
CA GLY A 19 -19.42 -4.08 -35.52
C GLY A 19 -20.54 -3.33 -34.80
N ARG A 20 -21.72 -3.96 -34.67
CA ARG A 20 -22.88 -3.40 -33.94
C ARG A 20 -22.66 -3.33 -32.41
N GLN A 21 -21.56 -3.89 -31.93
CA GLN A 21 -21.14 -3.90 -30.54
C GLN A 21 -19.61 -3.81 -30.49
N SER A 22 -19.06 -2.74 -29.93
CA SER A 22 -17.66 -2.65 -29.56
C SER A 22 -17.49 -3.24 -28.17
N GLU A 23 -16.74 -4.33 -28.03
CA GLU A 23 -16.41 -4.91 -26.73
C GLU A 23 -15.35 -4.03 -26.03
N PHE A 24 -15.66 -3.60 -24.81
CA PHE A 24 -14.79 -2.74 -24.01
C PHE A 24 -13.70 -3.56 -23.33
N PHE A 25 -12.49 -3.61 -23.88
CA PHE A 25 -11.34 -4.19 -23.19
C PHE A 25 -10.62 -3.12 -22.35
N MET A 26 -11.10 -2.89 -21.13
CA MET A 26 -10.37 -2.07 -20.16
C MET A 26 -9.18 -2.86 -19.61
N SER A 27 -8.00 -2.69 -20.21
CA SER A 27 -6.75 -3.15 -19.60
C SER A 27 -6.39 -2.22 -18.43
N GLN A 28 -7.07 -2.38 -17.30
CA GLN A 28 -6.68 -1.73 -16.07
C GLN A 28 -5.39 -2.41 -15.60
N LYS A 29 -4.23 -1.80 -15.90
CA LYS A 29 -2.98 -2.18 -15.25
C LYS A 29 -3.15 -1.89 -13.77
N THR A 30 -3.43 -2.92 -12.98
CA THR A 30 -3.47 -2.81 -11.53
C THR A 30 -2.10 -2.32 -11.07
N LYS A 31 -2.06 -1.09 -10.53
CA LYS A 31 -0.87 -0.64 -9.82
C LYS A 31 -0.69 -1.57 -8.62
N LYS A 32 0.49 -2.15 -8.48
CA LYS A 32 0.82 -2.94 -7.28
C LYS A 32 0.72 -1.99 -6.10
N ILE A 33 -0.12 -2.33 -5.13
CA ILE A 33 -0.26 -1.57 -3.90
C ILE A 33 1.02 -1.79 -3.10
N GLU A 34 1.81 -0.74 -2.92
CA GLU A 34 2.98 -0.81 -2.07
C GLU A 34 2.55 -0.85 -0.60
N PRO A 35 3.24 -1.65 0.24
CA PRO A 35 2.93 -1.71 1.65
C PRO A 35 3.17 -0.35 2.31
N VAL A 36 2.19 0.14 3.08
CA VAL A 36 2.22 1.45 3.78
C VAL A 36 3.43 1.61 4.70
N LEU A 37 3.96 0.51 5.21
CA LEU A 37 5.08 0.48 6.15
C LEU A 37 6.43 0.17 5.49
N GLY A 38 6.51 0.25 4.16
CA GLY A 38 7.74 0.01 3.42
C GLY A 38 8.19 -1.45 3.42
N GLY A 39 9.32 -1.70 2.77
CA GLY A 39 9.92 -3.03 2.65
C GLY A 39 10.82 -3.39 3.85
N GLU A 40 11.46 -4.56 3.81
CA GLU A 40 12.45 -4.94 4.84
C GLU A 40 13.61 -3.95 4.99
N ALA A 41 13.95 -3.22 3.93
CA ALA A 41 15.02 -2.24 3.93
C ALA A 41 14.73 -1.05 4.86
N GLU A 42 13.52 -0.47 4.81
CA GLU A 42 13.15 0.65 5.69
C GLU A 42 13.16 0.27 7.18
N TRP A 43 12.75 -0.96 7.50
CA TRP A 43 12.76 -1.44 8.88
C TRP A 43 14.16 -1.69 9.45
N ARG A 44 15.17 -1.96 8.61
CA ARG A 44 16.57 -2.10 9.09
C ARG A 44 17.17 -0.78 9.53
N SER A 45 16.73 0.33 8.94
CA SER A 45 17.13 1.69 9.34
C SER A 45 16.25 2.27 10.46
N ALA A 46 15.12 1.63 10.78
CA ALA A 46 14.21 2.11 11.80
C ALA A 46 14.84 2.05 13.20
N PRO A 47 14.44 2.96 14.10
CA PRO A 47 14.90 2.93 15.48
C PRO A 47 14.36 1.68 16.21
N ARG A 48 15.17 1.17 17.14
CA ARG A 48 14.85 -0.01 17.97
C ARG A 48 14.48 0.40 19.38
N THR A 49 13.52 -0.31 19.97
CA THR A 49 13.10 -0.18 21.37
C THR A 49 13.25 -1.53 22.07
N GLU A 50 13.71 -1.52 23.33
CA GLU A 50 13.95 -2.72 24.17
C GLU A 50 12.85 -2.93 25.22
N HIS A 51 11.73 -2.20 25.10
CA HIS A 51 10.61 -2.23 26.05
C HIS A 51 9.34 -2.85 25.47
N THR A 52 9.42 -3.48 24.30
CA THR A 52 8.23 -4.07 23.64
C THR A 52 8.43 -5.57 23.43
N ARG A 53 7.58 -6.35 24.09
CA ARG A 53 7.61 -7.82 24.00
C ARG A 53 6.76 -8.31 22.84
N CYS A 54 7.35 -9.09 21.94
CA CYS A 54 6.62 -9.77 20.88
C CYS A 54 5.74 -10.90 21.46
N SER A 55 4.46 -10.90 21.11
CA SER A 55 3.50 -11.94 21.52
C SER A 55 3.80 -13.33 20.95
N GLU A 56 4.51 -13.40 19.82
CA GLU A 56 4.75 -14.66 19.10
C GLU A 56 6.05 -15.34 19.53
N CYS A 57 7.16 -14.58 19.65
CA CYS A 57 8.48 -15.14 19.95
C CYS A 57 9.04 -14.77 21.34
N GLY A 58 8.35 -13.90 22.08
CA GLY A 58 8.76 -13.47 23.43
C GLY A 58 10.03 -12.60 23.47
N HIS A 59 10.52 -12.13 22.32
CA HIS A 59 11.67 -11.22 22.27
C HIS A 59 11.26 -9.81 22.70
N ASN A 60 12.14 -9.12 23.44
CA ASN A 60 11.85 -7.81 24.03
C ASN A 60 12.35 -6.63 23.18
N VAL A 61 12.90 -6.89 21.98
CA VAL A 61 13.38 -5.86 21.07
C VAL A 61 12.50 -5.80 19.83
N ALA A 62 12.03 -4.60 19.49
CA ALA A 62 11.26 -4.34 18.28
C ALA A 62 11.73 -3.03 17.62
N PHE A 63 11.66 -2.96 16.30
CA PHE A 63 11.71 -1.69 15.59
C PHE A 63 10.38 -0.97 15.76
N TYR A 64 10.39 0.36 15.74
CA TYR A 64 9.16 1.15 15.75
C TYR A 64 9.15 2.20 14.64
N GLN A 65 7.97 2.48 14.11
CA GLN A 65 7.75 3.53 13.12
C GLN A 65 6.41 4.20 13.40
N GLN A 66 6.38 5.53 13.33
CA GLN A 66 5.16 6.31 13.49
C GLN A 66 4.65 6.74 12.12
N VAL A 67 3.38 6.44 11.84
CA VAL A 67 2.74 6.75 10.56
C VAL A 67 1.53 7.64 10.79
N GLN A 68 1.47 8.72 10.04
CA GLN A 68 0.32 9.61 9.99
C GLN A 68 -0.66 9.10 8.92
N ASN A 69 -1.68 8.35 9.32
CA ASN A 69 -2.72 7.87 8.41
C ASN A 69 -3.89 8.88 8.24
N ARG A 70 -4.08 9.76 9.22
CA ARG A 70 -5.22 10.67 9.36
C ARG A 70 -4.77 12.13 9.47
N SER A 71 -5.71 13.07 9.56
CA SER A 71 -5.43 14.51 9.68
C SER A 71 -4.40 14.80 10.78
N ALA A 72 -3.60 15.86 10.57
CA ALA A 72 -2.52 16.26 11.47
C ALA A 72 -2.95 16.58 12.92
N ASP A 73 -4.24 16.79 13.16
CA ASP A 73 -4.83 17.03 14.48
C ASP A 73 -4.90 15.79 15.39
N GLU A 74 -4.72 14.58 14.86
CA GLU A 74 -4.74 13.37 15.67
C GLU A 74 -3.33 12.76 15.85
N PRO A 75 -3.06 12.08 16.98
CA PRO A 75 -1.75 11.48 17.23
C PRO A 75 -1.43 10.38 16.21
N ALA A 76 -0.15 10.30 15.87
CA ALA A 76 0.40 9.31 14.95
C ALA A 76 0.20 7.88 15.46
N THR A 77 -0.04 6.95 14.54
CA THR A 77 -0.13 5.53 14.86
C THR A 77 1.27 4.94 14.91
N THR A 78 1.66 4.41 16.07
CA THR A 78 2.94 3.70 16.24
C THR A 78 2.77 2.24 15.82
N TYR A 79 3.62 1.78 14.91
CA TYR A 79 3.74 0.38 14.53
C TYR A 79 5.06 -0.19 15.05
N PHE A 80 5.01 -1.42 15.54
CA PHE A 80 6.17 -2.17 15.98
C PHE A 80 6.43 -3.35 15.06
N ARG A 81 7.70 -3.66 14.83
CA ARG A 81 8.14 -4.86 14.11
C ARG A 81 9.17 -5.63 14.92
N CYS A 82 8.93 -6.90 15.19
CA CYS A 82 9.90 -7.74 15.90
C CYS A 82 11.19 -7.90 15.08
N THR A 83 12.34 -7.73 15.72
CA THR A 83 13.67 -7.93 15.10
C THR A 83 13.94 -9.39 14.73
N ARG A 84 13.27 -10.35 15.38
CA ARG A 84 13.52 -11.79 15.21
C ARG A 84 12.54 -12.47 14.27
N CYS A 85 11.23 -12.33 14.50
CA CYS A 85 10.20 -13.00 13.69
C CYS A 85 9.56 -12.09 12.63
N ALA A 86 9.98 -10.82 12.53
CA ALA A 86 9.44 -9.83 11.61
C ALA A 86 7.91 -9.59 11.72
N LYS A 87 7.26 -10.09 12.77
CA LYS A 87 5.86 -9.78 13.07
C LYS A 87 5.68 -8.28 13.24
N VAL A 88 4.68 -7.72 12.58
CA VAL A 88 4.28 -6.31 12.72
C VAL A 88 2.98 -6.24 13.52
N TRP A 89 2.90 -5.31 14.47
CA TRP A 89 1.68 -5.01 15.23
C TRP A 89 1.59 -3.51 15.51
N GLN A 90 0.38 -3.01 15.76
CA GLN A 90 0.16 -1.63 16.17
C GLN A 90 0.22 -1.50 17.70
N GLU A 91 0.64 -0.33 18.18
CA GLU A 91 0.41 0.08 19.56
C GLU A 91 -1.10 0.16 19.82
N ALA A 92 -1.54 -0.34 20.97
CA ALA A 92 -2.95 -0.36 21.36
C ALA A 92 -3.37 0.98 21.99
#